data_AF-A0A962B4W2-F1
#
_entry.id   AF-A0A962B4W2-F1
#
_cell.length_a   1.000
_cell.length_b   1.000
_cell.length_c   1.000
_cell.angle_alpha   90.00
_cell.angle_beta   90.00
_cell.angle_gamma   90.00
#
_symmetry.space_group_name_H-M   'P 1'
#
loop_
_entity.id
_entity.type
_entity.pdbx_description
1 polymer ?
#
loop_
_entity_poly.entity_id
_entity_poly.type
_entity_poly.pdbx_seq_one_letter_code
_entity_poly.pdbx_strand_id
1 'polypeptide(L)'
;MTTEATDVHRPLVLRSERALRRFLPLALLVCLIGLTMLVFEASGNRKDLMRGWLVLGAGLAWAAYVLIRQVSPGRPAVVVSADGIHFAIPNLKAFFLPWSEVQTIATVDLSERRGVYFLFGNIGLRGMPAALVSTSFYKEHVGIGFTTSIGAGLLDTFIPLRNTVQVVFHPTLYGMPLETFREGLEARWRAFGNRAPRSGEWRTRPPDASAHSTPPIRSAVARRSGGIVVSAWEFVSLAVPLTAIVAVLANALGVWETSGQQARRIERERKAEIARKERDEERKRKEKWEKIWSDFDKTFKRFESK
;
A
#
# COMPACT_ATOMS: atom_id res chain seq x y z
N MET A 1 19.95 16.62 -9.96
CA MET A 1 18.49 16.52 -10.15
C MET A 1 17.74 17.79 -9.72
N THR A 2 18.40 18.91 -9.37
CA THR A 2 17.75 20.12 -8.82
C THR A 2 17.16 21.06 -9.88
N THR A 3 17.70 21.07 -11.10
CA THR A 3 17.33 22.04 -12.15
C THR A 3 15.86 21.99 -12.57
N GLU A 4 15.25 20.80 -12.55
CA GLU A 4 13.84 20.62 -12.93
C GLU A 4 12.87 21.13 -11.86
N ALA A 5 13.23 21.02 -10.57
CA ALA A 5 12.38 21.48 -9.48
C ALA A 5 12.37 23.02 -9.39
N THR A 6 13.49 23.65 -9.71
CA THR A 6 13.68 25.10 -9.69
C THR A 6 13.13 25.81 -10.93
N ASP A 7 12.78 25.08 -12.00
CA ASP A 7 12.13 25.67 -13.17
C ASP A 7 10.73 26.21 -12.79
N VAL A 8 10.64 27.53 -12.65
CA VAL A 8 9.45 28.23 -12.15
C VAL A 8 8.22 28.09 -13.04
N HIS A 9 8.40 27.76 -14.32
CA HIS A 9 7.28 27.63 -15.27
C HIS A 9 6.70 26.21 -15.30
N ARG A 10 7.46 25.22 -14.82
CA ARG A 10 6.99 23.85 -14.73
C ARG A 10 6.20 23.65 -13.43
N PRO A 11 5.01 23.04 -13.42
CA PRO A 11 4.30 22.80 -12.17
C PRO A 11 4.97 21.66 -11.37
N LEU A 12 5.11 21.84 -10.05
CA LEU A 12 5.44 20.73 -9.14
C LEU A 12 4.15 20.02 -8.76
N VAL A 13 4.07 18.74 -9.09
CA VAL A 13 2.88 17.93 -8.87
C VAL A 13 3.20 16.89 -7.80
N LEU A 14 2.61 17.06 -6.62
CA LEU A 14 2.65 16.08 -5.54
C LEU A 14 1.45 15.14 -5.69
N ARG A 15 1.74 13.85 -5.86
CA ARG A 15 0.70 12.81 -5.97
C ARG A 15 0.92 11.68 -4.98
N SER A 16 -0.16 11.17 -4.41
CA SER A 16 -0.13 10.16 -3.33
C SER A 16 0.27 8.77 -3.81
N GLU A 17 0.14 8.49 -5.11
CA GLU A 17 0.43 7.19 -5.70
C GLU A 17 1.90 6.81 -5.57
N ARG A 18 2.81 7.80 -5.60
CA ARG A 18 4.25 7.55 -5.41
C ARG A 18 4.54 7.02 -4.01
N ALA A 19 3.86 7.54 -2.99
CA ALA A 19 4.00 7.04 -1.64
C ALA A 19 3.33 5.68 -1.45
N LEU A 20 2.20 5.43 -2.14
CA LEU A 20 1.54 4.12 -2.10
C LEU A 20 2.46 2.98 -2.51
N ARG A 21 3.40 3.23 -3.43
CA ARG A 21 4.41 2.25 -3.85
C ARG A 21 5.25 1.70 -2.70
N ARG A 22 5.50 2.49 -1.65
CA ARG A 22 6.27 2.05 -0.46
C ARG A 22 5.55 0.98 0.36
N PHE A 23 4.23 0.84 0.21
CA PHE A 23 3.46 -0.22 0.87
C PHE A 23 3.39 -1.52 0.08
N LEU A 24 3.87 -1.55 -1.17
CA LEU A 24 3.83 -2.76 -1.98
C LEU A 24 4.64 -3.92 -1.35
N PRO A 25 5.86 -3.72 -0.82
CA PRO A 25 6.57 -4.76 -0.07
C PRO A 25 5.78 -5.31 1.11
N LEU A 26 5.06 -4.45 1.84
CA LEU A 26 4.23 -4.87 2.97
C LEU A 26 3.03 -5.70 2.51
N ALA A 27 2.35 -5.30 1.42
CA ALA A 27 1.27 -6.09 0.84
C ALA A 27 1.77 -7.48 0.36
N LEU A 28 2.96 -7.54 -0.24
CA LEU A 28 3.61 -8.79 -0.62
C LEU A 28 4.00 -9.65 0.59
N LEU A 29 4.45 -9.03 1.68
CA LEU A 29 4.71 -9.73 2.93
C LEU A 29 3.43 -10.34 3.52
N VAL A 30 2.30 -9.63 3.47
CA VAL A 30 0.99 -10.18 3.87
C VAL A 30 0.60 -11.36 2.98
N CYS A 31 0.83 -11.27 1.66
CA CYS A 31 0.62 -12.41 0.75
C CYS A 31 1.49 -13.61 1.15
N LEU A 32 2.77 -13.37 1.44
CA LEU A 32 3.71 -14.40 1.87
C LEU A 32 3.23 -15.09 3.15
N ILE A 33 2.81 -14.32 4.17
CA ILE A 33 2.27 -14.86 5.42
C ILE A 33 1.05 -15.75 5.13
N GLY A 34 0.06 -15.24 4.40
CA GLY A 34 -1.13 -16.01 4.04
C GLY A 34 -0.78 -17.30 3.29
N LEU A 35 0.18 -17.25 2.36
CA LEU A 35 0.66 -18.40 1.63
C LEU A 35 1.36 -19.42 2.53
N THR A 36 2.22 -18.97 3.45
CA THR A 36 2.90 -19.86 4.40
C THR A 36 1.91 -20.57 5.33
N MET A 37 0.84 -19.88 5.79
CA MET A 37 -0.22 -20.52 6.57
C MET A 37 -0.92 -21.62 5.77
N LEU A 38 -1.20 -21.38 4.48
CA LEU A 38 -1.83 -22.37 3.61
C LEU A 38 -0.94 -23.60 3.35
N VAL A 39 0.37 -23.40 3.22
CA VAL A 39 1.32 -24.47 2.87
C VAL A 39 1.79 -25.27 4.10
N PHE A 40 2.07 -24.60 5.21
CA PHE A 40 2.71 -25.23 6.38
C PHE A 40 1.76 -25.51 7.55
N GLU A 41 0.71 -24.71 7.74
CA GLU A 41 -0.21 -24.81 8.89
C GLU A 41 -1.54 -25.49 8.55
N ALA A 42 -1.69 -26.07 7.36
CA ALA A 42 -2.86 -26.87 7.00
C ALA A 42 -2.88 -28.20 7.79
N SER A 43 -3.16 -28.11 9.09
CA SER A 43 -3.34 -29.20 10.05
C SER A 43 -4.57 -30.08 9.77
N GLY A 44 -5.19 -29.92 8.60
CA GLY A 44 -6.50 -30.49 8.27
C GLY A 44 -7.68 -29.71 8.84
N ASN A 45 -7.44 -28.72 9.71
CA ASN A 45 -8.49 -27.87 10.26
C ASN A 45 -8.96 -26.84 9.22
N ARG A 46 -10.22 -26.96 8.80
CA ARG A 46 -10.88 -26.03 7.84
C ARG A 46 -10.75 -24.57 8.26
N LYS A 47 -10.72 -24.27 9.56
CA LYS A 47 -10.64 -22.89 10.07
C LYS A 47 -9.29 -22.25 9.75
N ASP A 48 -8.19 -22.99 9.86
CA ASP A 48 -6.85 -22.47 9.61
C ASP A 48 -6.63 -22.24 8.12
N LEU A 49 -7.16 -23.14 7.28
CA LEU A 49 -7.19 -22.95 5.83
C LEU A 49 -7.97 -21.68 5.43
N MET A 50 -9.14 -21.43 6.04
CA MET A 50 -9.90 -20.19 5.80
C MET A 50 -9.12 -18.93 6.23
N ARG A 51 -8.42 -18.97 7.36
CA ARG A 51 -7.57 -17.85 7.80
C ARG A 51 -6.46 -17.56 6.81
N GLY A 52 -5.75 -18.58 6.33
CA GLY A 52 -4.71 -18.43 5.31
C GLY A 52 -5.23 -17.79 4.03
N TRP A 53 -6.38 -18.23 3.54
CA TRP A 53 -7.03 -17.64 2.36
C TRP A 53 -7.47 -16.19 2.58
N LEU A 54 -8.00 -15.84 3.76
CA LEU A 54 -8.38 -14.47 4.08
C LEU A 54 -7.16 -13.54 4.11
N VAL A 55 -6.06 -13.97 4.75
CA VAL A 55 -4.82 -13.19 4.80
C VAL A 55 -4.22 -13.02 3.40
N LEU A 56 -4.15 -14.10 2.62
CA LEU A 56 -3.66 -14.06 1.25
C LEU A 56 -4.53 -13.14 0.37
N GLY A 57 -5.85 -13.27 0.45
CA GLY A 57 -6.80 -12.43 -0.27
C GLY A 57 -6.68 -10.95 0.08
N ALA A 58 -6.51 -10.63 1.37
CA ALA A 58 -6.28 -9.25 1.82
C ALA A 58 -4.96 -8.68 1.28
N GLY A 59 -3.87 -9.46 1.29
CA GLY A 59 -2.59 -9.07 0.71
C GLY A 59 -2.69 -8.81 -0.80
N LEU A 60 -3.37 -9.71 -1.54
CA LEU A 60 -3.57 -9.57 -2.99
C LEU A 60 -4.44 -8.36 -3.34
N ALA A 61 -5.55 -8.16 -2.62
CA ALA A 61 -6.41 -7.00 -2.82
C ALA A 61 -5.66 -5.69 -2.56
N TRP A 62 -4.83 -5.64 -1.52
CA TRP A 62 -4.00 -4.47 -1.23
C TRP A 62 -2.93 -4.24 -2.31
N ALA A 63 -2.22 -5.28 -2.74
CA ALA A 63 -1.23 -5.17 -3.81
C ALA A 63 -1.88 -4.69 -5.12
N ALA A 64 -3.01 -5.28 -5.50
CA ALA A 64 -3.80 -4.86 -6.66
C ALA A 64 -4.25 -3.40 -6.55
N TYR A 65 -4.76 -2.99 -5.38
CA TYR A 65 -5.13 -1.59 -5.13
C TYR A 65 -3.94 -0.64 -5.36
N VAL A 66 -2.75 -0.95 -4.84
CA VAL A 66 -1.55 -0.13 -5.04
C VAL A 66 -1.19 -0.06 -6.53
N LEU A 67 -1.23 -1.17 -7.26
CA LEU A 67 -0.91 -1.22 -8.69
C LEU A 67 -1.93 -0.46 -9.54
N ILE A 68 -3.23 -0.63 -9.26
CA ILE A 68 -4.30 0.10 -9.95
C ILE A 68 -4.13 1.60 -9.73
N ARG A 69 -3.80 2.03 -8.51
CA ARG A 69 -3.55 3.45 -8.23
C ARG A 69 -2.33 3.98 -8.96
N GLN A 70 -1.31 3.16 -9.23
CA GLN A 70 -0.16 3.58 -10.04
C GLN A 70 -0.51 3.76 -11.52
N VAL A 71 -1.37 2.90 -12.09
CA VAL A 71 -1.79 2.97 -13.49
C VAL A 71 -2.84 4.07 -13.71
N SER A 72 -3.74 4.23 -12.75
CA SER A 72 -4.83 5.20 -12.76
C SER A 72 -4.63 6.20 -11.61
N PRO A 73 -3.64 7.11 -11.73
CA PRO A 73 -3.40 8.09 -10.70
C PRO A 73 -4.63 8.99 -10.55
N GLY A 74 -4.98 9.27 -9.29
CA GLY A 74 -6.05 10.18 -8.96
C GLY A 74 -5.66 11.64 -9.23
N ARG A 75 -6.51 12.54 -8.72
CA ARG A 75 -6.24 13.97 -8.75
C ARG A 75 -4.99 14.26 -7.90
N PRO A 76 -4.06 15.09 -8.39
CA PRO A 76 -2.86 15.44 -7.64
C PRO A 76 -3.25 16.18 -6.36
N ALA A 77 -2.65 15.80 -5.24
CA ALA A 77 -3.02 16.34 -3.94
C ALA A 77 -2.57 17.79 -3.77
N VAL A 78 -1.38 18.12 -4.28
CA VAL A 78 -0.87 19.50 -4.31
C VAL A 78 -0.24 19.77 -5.67
N VAL A 79 -0.60 20.90 -6.28
CA VAL A 79 0.01 21.39 -7.51
C VAL A 79 0.53 22.80 -7.25
N VAL A 80 1.85 22.96 -7.34
CA VAL A 80 2.52 24.26 -7.25
C VAL A 80 2.79 24.74 -8.67
N SER A 81 2.08 25.76 -9.13
CA SER A 81 2.18 26.32 -10.48
C SER A 81 2.68 27.77 -10.43
N ALA A 82 2.77 28.43 -11.60
CA ALA A 82 3.07 29.86 -11.68
C ALA A 82 1.96 30.75 -11.12
N ASP A 83 0.71 30.26 -11.07
CA ASP A 83 -0.43 31.02 -10.57
C ASP A 83 -0.53 30.97 -9.04
N GLY A 84 -0.13 29.85 -8.45
CA GLY A 84 -0.20 29.63 -7.01
C GLY A 84 -0.09 28.16 -6.64
N ILE A 85 -0.72 27.82 -5.52
CA ILE A 85 -0.69 26.48 -4.95
C ILE A 85 -2.12 25.95 -4.87
N HIS A 86 -2.40 24.89 -5.60
CA HIS A 86 -3.67 24.20 -5.57
C HIS A 86 -3.60 23.00 -4.63
N PHE A 87 -4.56 22.90 -3.73
CA PHE A 87 -4.72 21.76 -2.84
C PHE A 87 -6.00 21.01 -3.21
N ALA A 88 -5.87 19.72 -3.48
CA ALA A 88 -6.98 18.80 -3.65
C ALA A 88 -6.88 17.71 -2.57
N ILE A 89 -7.51 17.96 -1.43
CA ILE A 89 -7.52 17.03 -0.31
C ILE A 89 -8.74 16.11 -0.47
N PRO A 90 -8.58 14.79 -0.42
CA PRO A 90 -9.71 13.87 -0.49
C PRO A 90 -10.77 14.20 0.57
N ASN A 91 -12.04 14.22 0.17
CA ASN A 91 -13.20 14.52 1.02
C ASN A 91 -13.27 15.96 1.57
N LEU A 92 -12.38 16.86 1.12
CA LEU A 92 -12.47 18.28 1.42
C LEU A 92 -12.62 19.10 0.15
N LYS A 93 -13.15 20.32 0.32
CA LYS A 93 -13.20 21.29 -0.76
C LYS A 93 -11.77 21.63 -1.18
N ALA A 94 -11.48 21.47 -2.47
CA ALA A 94 -10.22 21.95 -3.02
C ALA A 94 -10.13 23.47 -2.87
N PHE A 95 -8.94 23.97 -2.54
CA PHE A 95 -8.71 25.40 -2.40
C PHE A 95 -7.43 25.81 -3.12
N PHE A 96 -7.33 27.09 -3.41
CA PHE A 96 -6.23 27.69 -4.13
C PHE A 96 -5.61 28.80 -3.30
N LEU A 97 -4.29 28.79 -3.21
CA LEU A 97 -3.49 29.78 -2.53
C LEU A 97 -2.66 30.55 -3.56
N PRO A 98 -3.06 31.76 -3.98
CA PRO A 98 -2.28 32.56 -4.91
C PRO A 98 -0.97 33.04 -4.27
N TRP A 99 0.06 33.23 -5.09
CA TRP A 99 1.37 33.67 -4.60
C TRP A 99 1.35 35.02 -3.90
N SER A 100 0.45 35.93 -4.28
CA SER A 100 0.29 37.24 -3.66
C SER A 100 -0.19 37.19 -2.20
N GLU A 101 -0.81 36.08 -1.78
CA GLU A 101 -1.27 35.88 -0.40
C GLU A 101 -0.23 35.18 0.47
N VAL A 102 0.84 34.66 -0.15
CA VAL A 102 1.97 34.03 0.54
C VAL A 102 2.94 35.11 0.97
N GLN A 103 2.96 35.40 2.28
CA GLN A 103 3.83 36.43 2.86
C GLN A 103 5.30 35.99 2.89
N THR A 104 5.53 34.71 3.19
CA THR A 104 6.87 34.11 3.19
C THR A 104 6.80 32.59 3.13
N ILE A 105 7.87 31.98 2.65
CA ILE A 105 8.11 30.54 2.76
C ILE A 105 9.03 30.31 3.96
N ALA A 106 8.51 29.63 4.98
CA ALA A 106 9.24 29.29 6.18
C ALA A 106 9.48 27.78 6.27
N THR A 107 10.33 27.38 7.21
CA THR A 107 10.49 25.98 7.63
C THR A 107 9.92 25.82 9.03
N VAL A 108 9.21 24.72 9.27
CA VAL A 108 8.57 24.40 10.55
C VAL A 108 9.08 23.06 11.05
N ASP A 109 9.46 23.01 12.31
CA ASP A 109 9.79 21.77 13.01
C ASP A 109 8.55 21.26 13.74
N LEU A 110 8.06 20.07 13.34
CA LEU A 110 6.88 19.44 13.94
C LEU A 110 7.26 18.44 15.04
N SER A 111 8.35 18.68 15.79
CA SER A 111 8.90 17.71 16.75
C SER A 111 8.00 17.39 17.95
N GLU A 112 7.05 18.27 18.28
CA GLU A 112 6.22 18.13 19.48
C GLU A 112 4.79 17.64 19.20
N ARG A 113 4.38 17.61 17.93
CA ARG A 113 3.01 17.19 17.56
C ARG A 113 2.95 15.69 17.29
N ARG A 114 2.46 14.93 18.28
CA ARG A 114 2.12 13.50 18.17
C ARG A 114 0.85 13.25 17.36
N GLY A 115 0.80 13.73 16.11
CA GLY A 115 -0.28 13.47 15.17
C GLY A 115 -0.17 12.07 14.50
N VAL A 116 -0.96 11.83 13.45
CA VAL A 116 -1.03 10.56 12.65
C VAL A 116 0.35 10.06 12.17
N TYR A 117 1.35 10.93 12.18
CA TYR A 117 2.75 10.62 11.87
C TYR A 117 3.36 9.51 12.73
N PHE A 118 2.80 9.19 13.91
CA PHE A 118 3.26 8.04 14.71
C PHE A 118 3.19 6.71 13.94
N LEU A 119 2.21 6.55 13.04
CA LEU A 119 2.07 5.35 12.20
C LEU A 119 3.20 5.20 11.17
N PHE A 120 3.91 6.29 10.88
CA PHE A 120 5.04 6.31 9.96
C PHE A 120 6.39 6.33 10.70
N GLY A 121 6.39 6.08 12.01
CA GLY A 121 7.56 6.07 12.90
C GLY A 121 7.82 7.43 13.56
N ASN A 122 8.67 7.44 14.59
CA ASN A 122 9.17 8.66 15.26
C ASN A 122 10.14 9.44 14.36
N ILE A 123 9.72 9.76 13.14
CA ILE A 123 10.47 10.61 12.24
C ILE A 123 10.13 12.02 12.67
N GLY A 124 11.00 12.63 13.48
CA GLY A 124 10.92 14.06 13.75
C GLY A 124 10.92 14.80 12.41
N LEU A 125 9.78 15.38 12.03
CA LEU A 125 9.64 16.13 10.80
C LEU A 125 10.20 17.53 11.02
N ARG A 126 11.53 17.64 10.89
CA ARG A 126 12.25 18.92 10.92
C ARG A 126 12.32 19.54 9.53
N GLY A 127 12.29 20.87 9.47
CA GLY A 127 12.50 21.63 8.25
C GLY A 127 11.31 21.64 7.28
N MET A 128 10.10 21.35 7.74
CA MET A 128 8.94 21.22 6.84
C MET A 128 8.63 22.56 6.16
N PRO A 129 8.61 22.62 4.82
CA PRO A 129 8.29 23.87 4.12
C PRO A 129 6.85 24.26 4.45
N ALA A 130 6.65 25.53 4.73
CA ALA A 130 5.35 26.11 5.05
C ALA A 130 5.19 27.47 4.37
N ALA A 131 4.00 27.75 3.86
CA ALA A 131 3.63 29.07 3.39
C ALA A 131 2.91 29.83 4.50
N LEU A 132 3.36 31.03 4.84
CA LEU A 132 2.66 31.90 5.79
C LEU A 132 1.64 32.75 5.02
N VAL A 133 0.38 32.67 5.44
CA VAL A 133 -0.74 33.40 4.83
C VAL A 133 -1.45 34.24 5.88
N SER A 134 -2.14 35.29 5.45
CA SER A 134 -2.91 36.13 6.38
C SER A 134 -4.09 35.36 6.99
N THR A 135 -4.39 35.61 8.25
CA THR A 135 -5.55 34.99 8.92
C THR A 135 -6.88 35.39 8.26
N SER A 136 -6.98 36.60 7.72
CA SER A 136 -8.15 37.08 6.97
C SER A 136 -8.38 36.25 5.71
N PHE A 137 -7.34 36.08 4.88
CA PHE A 137 -7.43 35.25 3.68
C PHE A 137 -7.84 33.82 4.00
N TYR A 138 -7.21 33.21 5.02
CA TYR A 138 -7.52 31.85 5.45
C TYR A 138 -9.00 31.69 5.84
N LYS A 139 -9.53 32.61 6.65
CA LYS A 139 -10.93 32.56 7.10
C LYS A 139 -11.91 32.74 5.95
N GLU A 140 -11.62 33.62 4.99
CA GLU A 140 -12.51 33.90 3.86
C GLU A 140 -12.51 32.78 2.81
N HIS A 141 -11.33 32.21 2.48
CA HIS A 141 -11.18 31.35 1.30
C HIS A 141 -10.96 29.87 1.61
N VAL A 142 -10.32 29.55 2.74
CA VAL A 142 -10.08 28.15 3.14
C VAL A 142 -11.24 27.70 4.02
N GLY A 143 -11.60 28.49 5.04
CA GLY A 143 -12.80 28.28 5.86
C GLY A 143 -12.87 26.92 6.57
N ILE A 144 -11.78 26.16 6.56
CA ILE A 144 -11.66 24.89 7.26
C ILE A 144 -11.57 25.24 8.74
N GLY A 145 -12.70 25.19 9.45
CA GLY A 145 -12.75 25.41 10.89
C GLY A 145 -11.85 24.41 11.59
N PHE A 146 -11.22 24.77 12.71
CA PHE A 146 -10.33 23.88 13.47
C PHE A 146 -11.10 22.79 14.26
N THR A 147 -12.23 22.31 13.73
CA THR A 147 -13.05 21.33 14.42
C THR A 147 -12.38 19.96 14.41
N THR A 148 -12.55 19.21 15.49
CA THR A 148 -12.01 17.86 15.70
C THR A 148 -12.49 16.81 14.70
N SER A 149 -13.48 17.16 13.85
CA SER A 149 -14.04 16.30 12.82
C SER A 149 -13.15 16.17 11.58
N ILE A 150 -12.15 17.04 11.44
CA ILE A 150 -11.21 16.99 10.33
C ILE A 150 -10.12 16.00 10.71
N GLY A 151 -9.97 14.94 9.89
CA GLY A 151 -9.05 13.83 10.18
C GLY A 151 -7.69 14.31 10.65
N ALA A 152 -7.16 13.67 11.70
CA ALA A 152 -6.01 14.15 12.48
C ALA A 152 -4.75 14.50 11.66
N GLY A 153 -4.60 14.01 10.42
CA GLY A 153 -3.51 14.41 9.52
C GLY A 153 -3.58 15.85 8.99
N LEU A 154 -4.76 16.49 9.01
CA LEU A 154 -4.99 17.83 8.49
C LEU A 154 -4.75 18.93 9.52
N LEU A 155 -4.84 18.60 10.80
CA LEU A 155 -4.54 19.53 11.91
C LEU A 155 -3.07 19.97 11.89
N ASP A 156 -2.20 19.20 11.25
CA ASP A 156 -0.79 19.51 11.08
C ASP A 156 -0.49 20.29 9.79
N THR A 157 -1.48 20.42 8.89
CA THR A 157 -1.35 21.21 7.64
C THR A 157 -1.60 22.69 7.88
N PHE A 158 -2.53 23.06 8.77
CA PHE A 158 -2.87 24.46 9.05
C PHE A 158 -2.60 24.77 10.51
N ILE A 159 -1.53 25.52 10.77
CA ILE A 159 -1.12 25.89 12.12
C ILE A 159 -1.44 27.38 12.31
N PRO A 160 -2.46 27.73 13.11
CA PRO A 160 -2.75 29.13 13.38
C PRO A 160 -1.63 29.73 14.22
N LEU A 161 -1.14 30.88 13.77
CA LEU A 161 -0.31 31.79 14.55
C LEU A 161 -1.16 33.03 14.91
N ARG A 162 -0.56 34.03 15.57
CA ARG A 162 -1.26 35.23 16.03
C ARG A 162 -2.02 35.94 14.90
N ASN A 163 -1.31 36.33 13.84
CA ASN A 163 -1.87 37.13 12.73
C ASN A 163 -1.76 36.43 11.36
N THR A 164 -1.25 35.20 11.35
CA THR A 164 -1.01 34.41 10.15
C THR A 164 -1.41 32.97 10.38
N VAL A 165 -1.56 32.22 9.29
CA VAL A 165 -1.70 30.77 9.32
C VAL A 165 -0.52 30.17 8.57
N GLN A 166 0.17 29.22 9.18
CA GLN A 166 1.18 28.42 8.48
C GLN A 166 0.48 27.28 7.75
N VAL A 167 0.65 27.24 6.43
CA VAL A 167 0.20 26.15 5.58
C VAL A 167 1.39 25.23 5.35
N VAL A 168 1.49 24.17 6.15
CA VAL A 168 2.60 23.20 6.14
C VAL A 168 2.42 22.21 5.00
N PHE A 169 3.48 21.99 4.24
CA PHE A 169 3.52 21.02 3.16
C PHE A 169 4.17 19.73 3.60
N HIS A 170 3.61 18.59 3.19
CA HIS A 170 4.13 17.26 3.51
C HIS A 170 4.67 16.53 2.26
N PRO A 171 5.71 17.05 1.57
CA PRO A 171 6.20 16.47 0.31
C PRO A 171 6.70 15.03 0.46
N THR A 172 7.15 14.65 1.65
CA THR A 172 7.62 13.30 1.98
C THR A 172 6.51 12.25 1.91
N LEU A 173 5.26 12.63 2.23
CA LEU A 173 4.06 11.79 2.05
C LEU A 173 3.71 11.55 0.57
N TYR A 174 4.37 12.26 -0.34
CA TYR A 174 4.21 12.14 -1.79
C TYR A 174 5.49 11.65 -2.47
N GLY A 175 6.47 11.21 -1.68
CA GLY A 175 7.76 10.71 -2.18
C GLY A 175 8.69 11.78 -2.75
N MET A 176 8.47 13.06 -2.45
CA MET A 176 9.36 14.15 -2.86
C MET A 176 10.30 14.53 -1.69
N PRO A 177 11.62 14.66 -1.93
CA PRO A 177 12.54 15.17 -0.91
C PRO A 177 12.18 16.57 -0.46
N LEU A 178 12.39 16.84 0.83
CA LEU A 178 12.02 18.09 1.49
C LEU A 178 12.67 19.30 0.83
N GLU A 179 14.00 19.26 0.69
CA GLU A 179 14.79 20.36 0.12
C GLU A 179 14.41 20.65 -1.32
N THR A 180 14.23 19.60 -2.13
CA THR A 180 13.82 19.74 -3.54
C THR A 180 12.46 20.43 -3.66
N PHE A 181 11.50 20.10 -2.79
CA PHE A 181 10.21 20.78 -2.78
C PHE A 181 10.33 22.22 -2.28
N ARG A 182 11.08 22.45 -1.18
CA ARG A 182 11.30 23.78 -0.61
C ARG A 182 11.95 24.73 -1.61
N GLU A 183 13.05 24.32 -2.24
CA GLU A 183 13.75 25.10 -3.26
C GLU A 183 12.83 25.50 -4.40
N GLY A 184 12.04 24.55 -4.91
CA GLY A 184 11.08 24.83 -5.96
C GLY A 184 9.93 25.75 -5.52
N LEU A 185 9.46 25.61 -4.28
CA LEU A 185 8.45 26.47 -3.69
C LEU A 185 8.97 27.91 -3.53
N GLU A 186 10.16 28.08 -2.96
CA GLU A 186 10.82 29.37 -2.79
C GLU A 186 11.14 30.04 -4.13
N ALA A 187 11.62 29.29 -5.13
CA ALA A 187 11.92 29.83 -6.45
C ALA A 187 10.67 30.45 -7.10
N ARG A 188 9.52 29.76 -7.00
CA ARG A 188 8.24 30.26 -7.53
C ARG A 188 7.69 31.42 -6.72
N TRP A 189 7.76 31.35 -5.40
CA TRP A 189 7.36 32.48 -4.55
C TRP A 189 8.19 33.74 -4.86
N ARG A 190 9.51 33.63 -5.01
CA ARG A 190 10.37 34.76 -5.42
C ARG A 190 10.02 35.29 -6.81
N ALA A 191 9.69 34.41 -7.75
CA ALA A 191 9.36 34.79 -9.13
C ALA A 191 7.96 35.42 -9.30
N PHE A 192 6.99 35.00 -8.48
CA PHE A 192 5.57 35.30 -8.67
C PHE A 192 4.89 36.00 -7.49
N GLY A 193 5.49 36.04 -6.30
CA GLY A 193 4.89 36.59 -5.07
C GLY A 193 4.54 38.08 -5.14
N ASN A 194 5.32 38.86 -5.89
CA ASN A 194 5.07 40.31 -6.05
C ASN A 194 4.11 40.65 -7.19
N ARG A 195 3.54 39.66 -7.88
CA ARG A 195 2.58 39.92 -8.96
C ARG A 195 1.22 40.19 -8.34
N ALA A 196 0.62 41.32 -8.72
CA ALA A 196 -0.78 41.56 -8.42
C ALA A 196 -1.59 40.36 -8.93
N PRO A 197 -2.49 39.82 -8.12
CA PRO A 197 -3.22 38.66 -8.54
C PRO A 197 -4.08 39.08 -9.74
N ARG A 198 -4.11 38.29 -10.82
CA ARG A 198 -4.98 38.49 -12.01
C ARG A 198 -6.46 38.56 -11.63
N SER A 199 -6.93 39.77 -11.31
CA SER A 199 -8.25 40.05 -10.74
C SER A 199 -9.36 39.18 -11.34
N GLY A 200 -10.00 38.37 -10.50
CA GLY A 200 -11.25 37.65 -10.81
C GLY A 200 -11.11 36.18 -11.20
N GLU A 201 -9.92 35.67 -11.53
CA GLU A 201 -9.78 34.32 -12.10
C GLU A 201 -9.82 33.18 -11.05
N TRP A 202 -9.49 33.45 -9.78
CA TRP A 202 -9.48 32.41 -8.72
C TRP A 202 -10.85 32.09 -8.12
N ARG A 203 -11.86 32.96 -8.28
CA ARG A 203 -13.19 32.75 -7.65
C ARG A 203 -14.09 31.77 -8.41
N THR A 204 -13.82 31.50 -9.69
CA THR A 204 -14.78 30.80 -10.56
C THR A 204 -14.24 29.58 -11.30
N ARG A 205 -12.96 29.20 -11.14
CA ARG A 205 -12.46 27.96 -11.75
C ARG A 205 -12.78 26.77 -10.85
N PRO A 206 -13.82 25.95 -11.15
CA PRO A 206 -13.94 24.67 -10.48
C PRO A 206 -12.65 23.89 -10.73
N PRO A 207 -12.17 23.10 -9.75
CA PRO A 207 -10.94 22.30 -9.88
C PRO A 207 -10.89 21.44 -11.15
N ASP A 208 -12.06 21.17 -11.72
CA ASP A 208 -12.28 20.27 -12.85
C ASP A 208 -12.18 20.99 -14.22
N ALA A 209 -12.39 22.31 -14.27
CA ALA A 209 -12.37 23.09 -15.52
C ALA A 209 -10.95 23.32 -16.05
N SER A 210 -9.95 23.44 -15.17
CA SER A 210 -8.53 23.55 -15.57
C SER A 210 -7.97 22.21 -16.05
N ALA A 211 -8.54 21.09 -15.61
CA ALA A 211 -8.13 19.76 -16.05
C ALA A 211 -8.52 19.46 -17.51
N HIS A 212 -9.53 20.14 -18.05
CA HIS A 212 -10.04 19.93 -19.42
C HIS A 212 -9.57 21.00 -20.42
N SER A 213 -9.09 22.16 -19.96
CA SER A 213 -8.66 23.27 -20.83
C SER A 213 -7.15 23.50 -20.86
N THR A 214 -6.39 22.80 -20.01
CA THR A 214 -4.99 22.54 -20.35
C THR A 214 -5.03 21.59 -21.56
N PRO A 215 -4.39 21.90 -22.71
CA PRO A 215 -4.30 20.94 -23.81
C PRO A 215 -3.91 19.60 -23.18
N PRO A 216 -4.57 18.49 -23.56
CA PRO A 216 -4.39 17.22 -22.89
C PRO A 216 -2.89 17.05 -22.71
N ILE A 217 -2.43 16.98 -21.47
CA ILE A 217 -1.04 16.68 -21.13
C ILE A 217 -0.79 15.21 -21.49
N ARG A 218 -1.24 14.77 -22.66
CA ARG A 218 -0.88 13.56 -23.37
C ARG A 218 0.47 13.73 -24.05
N SER A 219 0.96 14.96 -24.24
CA SER A 219 2.24 15.23 -24.93
C SER A 219 3.41 15.65 -24.02
N ALA A 220 3.18 16.17 -22.81
CA ALA A 220 4.29 16.48 -21.87
C ALA A 220 4.55 15.39 -20.81
N VAL A 221 3.77 14.30 -20.80
CA VAL A 221 3.91 13.18 -19.85
C VAL A 221 4.88 12.08 -20.34
N ALA A 222 5.44 12.17 -21.55
CA ALA A 222 6.25 11.07 -22.10
C ALA A 222 7.62 11.47 -22.64
N ARG A 223 8.37 12.37 -21.97
CA ARG A 223 9.84 12.20 -21.95
C ARG A 223 10.24 11.50 -20.68
N ARG A 224 9.87 10.23 -20.62
CA ARG A 224 10.31 9.22 -19.65
C ARG A 224 11.76 8.84 -19.99
N SER A 225 12.70 9.80 -19.92
CA SER A 225 14.13 9.56 -20.21
C SER A 225 15.00 9.49 -18.97
N GLY A 226 14.43 9.61 -17.77
CA GLY A 226 15.05 9.03 -16.59
C GLY A 226 14.65 7.56 -16.56
N GLY A 227 15.59 6.65 -16.83
CA GLY A 227 15.40 5.23 -16.51
C GLY A 227 14.81 5.13 -15.10
N ILE A 228 13.94 4.16 -14.86
CA ILE A 228 13.41 3.93 -13.51
C ILE A 228 14.62 3.54 -12.67
N VAL A 229 15.30 4.52 -12.07
CA VAL A 229 16.30 4.30 -11.04
C VAL A 229 15.48 3.91 -9.83
N VAL A 230 15.01 2.67 -9.84
CA VAL A 230 14.52 2.01 -8.63
C VAL A 230 15.71 2.08 -7.69
N SER A 231 15.54 2.72 -6.54
CA SER A 231 16.56 2.70 -5.51
C SER A 231 16.95 1.24 -5.25
N ALA A 232 18.23 0.93 -5.06
CA ALA A 232 18.68 -0.42 -4.75
C ALA A 232 17.85 -1.02 -3.60
N TRP A 233 17.47 -0.19 -2.62
CA TRP A 233 16.58 -0.58 -1.53
C TRP A 233 15.15 -0.89 -1.95
N GLU A 234 14.56 -0.11 -2.86
CA GLU A 234 13.23 -0.40 -3.42
C GLU A 234 13.23 -1.72 -4.21
N PHE A 235 14.32 -2.02 -4.92
CA PHE A 235 14.47 -3.27 -5.62
C PHE A 235 14.58 -4.44 -4.64
N VAL A 236 15.47 -4.34 -3.65
CA VAL A 236 15.67 -5.38 -2.62
C VAL A 236 14.38 -5.64 -1.84
N SER A 237 13.68 -4.59 -1.39
CA SER A 237 12.44 -4.74 -0.61
C SER A 237 11.30 -5.38 -1.41
N LEU A 238 11.33 -5.31 -2.75
CA LEU A 238 10.40 -6.04 -3.62
C LEU A 238 10.87 -7.46 -3.95
N ALA A 239 12.16 -7.61 -4.25
CA ALA A 239 12.74 -8.88 -4.69
C ALA A 239 12.70 -9.95 -3.58
N VAL A 240 12.97 -9.56 -2.32
CA VAL A 240 12.98 -10.48 -1.18
C VAL A 240 11.63 -11.18 -0.97
N PRO A 241 10.49 -10.47 -0.77
CA PRO A 241 9.21 -11.13 -0.57
C PRO A 241 8.75 -11.89 -1.81
N LEU A 242 9.03 -11.40 -3.03
CA LEU A 242 8.71 -12.12 -4.26
C LEU A 242 9.46 -13.46 -4.36
N THR A 243 10.76 -13.46 -4.07
CA THR A 243 11.58 -14.68 -4.09
C THR A 243 11.07 -15.68 -3.05
N ALA A 244 10.71 -15.20 -1.86
CA ALA A 244 10.10 -16.04 -0.82
C ALA A 244 8.75 -16.62 -1.26
N ILE A 245 7.88 -15.82 -1.89
CA ILE A 245 6.59 -16.30 -2.44
C ILE A 245 6.84 -17.39 -3.48
N VAL A 246 7.78 -17.18 -4.42
CA VAL A 246 8.13 -18.16 -5.44
C VAL A 246 8.66 -19.45 -4.81
N ALA A 247 9.52 -19.35 -3.78
CA ALA A 247 10.03 -20.52 -3.08
C ALA A 247 8.92 -21.31 -2.36
N VAL A 248 7.98 -20.63 -1.71
CA VAL A 248 6.84 -21.27 -1.04
C VAL A 248 5.88 -21.91 -2.06
N LEU A 249 5.65 -21.27 -3.21
CA LEU A 249 4.86 -21.86 -4.30
C LEU A 249 5.56 -23.08 -4.92
N ALA A 250 6.87 -23.00 -5.17
CA ALA A 250 7.65 -24.14 -5.65
C ALA A 250 7.59 -25.31 -4.67
N ASN A 251 7.60 -25.03 -3.36
CA ASN A 251 7.40 -26.04 -2.34
C ASN A 251 5.99 -26.64 -2.36
N ALA A 252 4.96 -25.81 -2.46
CA ALA A 252 3.56 -26.26 -2.54
C ALA A 252 3.28 -27.13 -3.78
N LEU A 253 3.92 -26.82 -4.91
CA LEU A 253 3.80 -27.56 -6.17
C LEU A 253 4.63 -28.85 -6.19
N GLY A 254 5.40 -29.15 -5.14
CA GLY A 254 6.29 -30.31 -5.10
C GLY A 254 7.51 -30.21 -6.01
N VAL A 255 7.81 -29.02 -6.55
CA VAL A 255 9.04 -28.78 -7.32
C VAL A 255 10.26 -28.85 -6.39
N TRP A 256 10.08 -28.47 -5.13
CA TRP A 256 11.12 -28.54 -4.10
C TRP A 256 10.53 -29.03 -2.78
N GLU A 257 10.97 -30.17 -2.25
CA GLU A 257 10.56 -30.64 -0.92
C GLU A 257 11.63 -30.36 0.13
N THR A 258 11.21 -29.96 1.33
CA THR A 258 12.11 -29.90 2.48
C THR A 258 12.36 -31.30 3.03
N SER A 259 13.54 -31.54 3.64
CA SER A 259 13.89 -32.85 4.23
C SER A 259 12.84 -33.34 5.23
N GLY A 260 12.24 -32.44 6.01
CA GLY A 260 11.14 -32.75 6.93
C GLY A 260 9.84 -33.18 6.24
N GLN A 261 9.48 -32.57 5.11
CA GLN A 261 8.31 -32.97 4.32
C GLN A 261 8.53 -34.33 3.65
N GLN A 262 9.73 -34.56 3.09
CA GLN A 262 10.10 -35.83 2.48
C GLN A 262 10.02 -36.96 3.50
N ALA A 263 10.55 -36.76 4.72
CA ALA A 263 10.46 -37.73 5.80
C ALA A 263 8.99 -38.05 6.18
N ARG A 264 8.14 -37.02 6.32
CA ARG A 264 6.70 -37.20 6.61
C ARG A 264 5.95 -37.91 5.48
N ARG A 265 6.37 -37.73 4.23
CA ARG A 265 5.79 -38.41 3.07
C ARG A 265 6.14 -39.89 3.08
N ILE A 266 7.42 -40.21 3.28
CA ILE A 266 7.89 -41.59 3.43
C ILE A 266 7.18 -42.27 4.61
N GLU A 267 7.01 -41.58 5.73
CA GLU A 267 6.30 -42.11 6.90
C GLU A 267 4.81 -42.37 6.59
N ARG A 268 4.14 -41.47 5.88
CA ARG A 268 2.75 -41.66 5.44
C ARG A 268 2.60 -42.82 4.45
N GLU A 269 3.53 -42.95 3.51
CA GLU A 269 3.55 -44.07 2.56
C GLU A 269 3.77 -45.39 3.29
N ARG A 270 4.71 -45.45 4.25
CA ARG A 270 4.92 -46.63 5.11
C ARG A 270 3.67 -46.97 5.94
N LYS A 271 3.05 -45.99 6.58
CA LYS A 271 1.81 -46.18 7.36
C LYS A 271 0.66 -46.67 6.47
N ALA A 272 0.53 -46.11 5.26
CA ALA A 272 -0.48 -46.54 4.30
C ALA A 272 -0.23 -47.97 3.78
N GLU A 273 1.03 -48.34 3.56
CA GLU A 273 1.40 -49.70 3.15
C GLU A 273 1.12 -50.73 4.28
N ILE A 274 1.47 -50.39 5.52
CA ILE A 274 1.16 -51.23 6.70
C ILE A 274 -0.37 -51.40 6.82
N ALA A 275 -1.13 -50.30 6.74
CA ALA A 275 -2.59 -50.36 6.81
C ALA A 275 -3.22 -51.17 5.66
N ARG A 276 -2.61 -51.16 4.46
CA ARG A 276 -3.05 -52.03 3.35
C ARG A 276 -2.78 -53.50 3.66
N LYS A 277 -1.59 -53.83 4.16
CA LYS A 277 -1.22 -55.20 4.56
C LYS A 277 -2.13 -55.73 5.67
N GLU A 278 -2.42 -54.92 6.69
CA GLU A 278 -3.35 -55.29 7.76
C GLU A 278 -4.76 -55.58 7.23
N ARG A 279 -5.30 -54.74 6.34
CA ARG A 279 -6.61 -54.97 5.70
C ARG A 279 -6.63 -56.26 4.88
N ASP A 280 -5.55 -56.55 4.17
CA ASP A 280 -5.43 -57.78 3.39
C ASP A 280 -5.33 -59.03 4.28
N GLU A 281 -4.60 -58.95 5.40
CA GLU A 281 -4.56 -60.02 6.40
C GLU A 281 -5.90 -60.23 7.10
N GLU A 282 -6.60 -59.16 7.47
CA GLU A 282 -7.95 -59.23 8.03
C GLU A 282 -8.92 -59.88 7.06
N ARG A 283 -8.86 -59.52 5.78
CA ARG A 283 -9.67 -60.15 4.72
C ARG A 283 -9.37 -61.64 4.62
N LYS A 284 -8.10 -62.03 4.55
CA LYS A 284 -7.70 -63.46 4.54
C LYS A 284 -8.13 -64.21 5.79
N ARG A 285 -8.07 -63.58 6.97
CA ARG A 285 -8.54 -64.17 8.23
C ARG A 285 -10.05 -64.38 8.20
N LYS A 286 -10.83 -63.42 7.71
CA LYS A 286 -12.28 -63.54 7.54
C LYS A 286 -12.64 -64.67 6.58
N GLU A 287 -12.01 -64.72 5.40
CA GLU A 287 -12.21 -65.80 4.42
C GLU A 287 -11.88 -67.18 5.02
N LYS A 288 -10.79 -67.28 5.79
CA LYS A 288 -10.42 -68.52 6.48
C LYS A 288 -11.45 -68.91 7.55
N TRP A 289 -11.95 -67.97 8.34
CA TRP A 289 -12.99 -68.20 9.34
C TRP A 289 -14.31 -68.62 8.73
N GLU A 290 -14.76 -67.95 7.67
CA GLU A 290 -15.97 -68.32 6.92
C GLU A 290 -15.87 -69.75 6.37
N LYS A 291 -14.70 -70.14 5.84
CA LYS A 291 -14.45 -71.51 5.39
C LYS A 291 -14.54 -72.53 6.53
N ILE A 292 -13.89 -72.24 7.68
CA ILE A 292 -13.96 -73.11 8.87
C ILE A 292 -15.40 -73.29 9.35
N TRP A 293 -16.18 -72.21 9.41
CA TRP A 293 -17.59 -72.26 9.81
C TRP A 293 -18.46 -73.03 8.80
N SER A 294 -18.22 -72.86 7.50
CA SER A 294 -18.92 -73.63 6.47
C SER A 294 -18.64 -75.14 6.58
N ASP A 295 -17.37 -75.52 6.84
CA ASP A 295 -16.99 -76.92 7.01
C ASP A 295 -17.52 -77.51 8.32
N PHE A 296 -17.57 -76.71 9.39
CA PHE A 296 -18.20 -77.09 10.66
C PHE A 296 -19.70 -77.34 10.51
N ASP A 297 -20.45 -76.43 9.87
CA ASP A 297 -21.88 -76.57 9.61
C ASP A 297 -22.20 -77.83 8.77
N LYS A 298 -21.40 -78.09 7.72
CA LYS A 298 -21.52 -79.33 6.93
C LYS A 298 -21.28 -80.59 7.76
N THR A 299 -20.31 -80.56 8.66
CA THR A 299 -19.99 -81.69 9.54
C THR A 299 -21.09 -81.92 10.54
N PHE A 300 -21.62 -80.85 11.15
CA PHE A 300 -22.73 -80.90 12.10
C PHE A 300 -24.00 -81.48 11.46
N LYS A 301 -24.37 -81.01 10.26
CA LYS A 301 -25.50 -81.57 9.47
C LYS A 301 -25.36 -83.06 9.16
N ARG A 302 -24.13 -83.56 8.94
CA ARG A 302 -23.88 -84.99 8.75
C ARG A 302 -24.10 -85.80 10.04
N PHE A 303 -23.81 -85.22 11.21
CA PHE A 303 -24.08 -85.87 12.48
C PHE A 303 -25.57 -85.91 12.82
N GLU A 304 -26.35 -84.86 12.53
CA GLU A 304 -27.80 -84.86 12.73
C GLU A 304 -28.56 -85.85 11.82
N SER A 305 -27.98 -86.22 10.67
CA SER A 305 -28.59 -87.16 9.73
C SER A 305 -28.38 -88.65 10.05
N LYS A 306 -27.69 -88.97 11.14
CA LYS A 306 -27.43 -90.34 11.62
C LYS A 306 -28.18 -90.62 12.90
#